data_AF-A0A6A6APK8-F1
#
_entry.id   AF-A0A6A6APK8-F1
#
_cell.length_a   1.000
_cell.length_b   1.000
_cell.length_c   1.000
_cell.angle_alpha   90.00
_cell.angle_beta   90.00
_cell.angle_gamma   90.00
#
_symmetry.space_group_name_H-M   'P 1'
#
loop_
_entity.id
_entity.type
_entity.pdbx_description
1 polymer ?
#
loop_
_entity_poly.entity_id
_entity_poly.type
_entity_poly.pdbx_seq_one_letter_code
_entity_poly.pdbx_strand_id
1 'polypeptide(L)'
;MADPTSIWEQHAVYMQQRYQCANLPDFAVETKLAFQKKIFDEHLDRERQLCKATESALGLNANSQYPIREGISTSWSPVLVTTTFAEHSLWELTSSLLWRYFEGGLSWDYPQWVPRGVMRIQTVSNSSHIYFDFGVRTFSTQRISIPATVSTQTLTFTAQCHQTGANINFDIAFLAQGFVKVQFPALTVVQPDLGCRSLPVTPIELTGMWMGPVE
;
A
#
# COMPACT_ATOMS: atom_id res chain seq x y z
N MET A 1 1.35 -8.80 15.05
CA MET A 1 2.08 -8.63 13.78
C MET A 1 3.33 -9.48 13.83
N ALA A 2 3.69 -10.16 12.73
CA ALA A 2 4.96 -10.87 12.65
C ALA A 2 6.12 -9.88 12.82
N ASP A 3 7.23 -10.29 13.44
CA ASP A 3 8.41 -9.44 13.59
C ASP A 3 9.00 -9.12 12.22
N PRO A 4 9.05 -7.84 11.80
CA PRO A 4 9.67 -7.44 10.55
C PRO A 4 11.10 -7.95 10.33
N THR A 5 11.85 -8.11 11.41
CA THR A 5 13.23 -8.63 11.38
C THR A 5 13.25 -10.06 10.86
N SER A 6 12.33 -10.90 11.35
CA SER A 6 12.20 -12.30 10.91
C SER A 6 11.79 -12.43 9.44
N ILE A 7 11.02 -11.47 8.91
CA ILE A 7 10.61 -11.46 7.49
C ILE A 7 11.82 -11.23 6.60
N TRP A 8 12.65 -10.24 6.93
CA TRP A 8 13.85 -9.93 6.17
C TRP A 8 14.89 -11.05 6.24
N GLU A 9 15.15 -11.60 7.43
CA GLU A 9 16.13 -12.68 7.61
C GLU A 9 15.78 -13.91 6.76
N GLN A 10 14.51 -14.32 6.78
CA GLN A 10 14.03 -15.40 5.93
C GLN A 10 14.24 -15.07 4.46
N HIS A 11 13.79 -13.88 4.02
CA HIS A 11 13.97 -13.42 2.65
C HIS A 11 15.43 -13.45 2.19
N ALA A 12 16.35 -12.90 2.99
CA ALA A 12 17.76 -12.83 2.68
C ALA A 12 18.40 -14.22 2.50
N VAL A 13 18.10 -15.16 3.41
CA VAL A 13 18.60 -16.55 3.32
C VAL A 13 18.15 -17.21 2.02
N TYR A 14 16.88 -17.07 1.65
CA TYR A 14 16.36 -17.67 0.42
C TYR A 14 16.99 -17.08 -0.83
N MET A 15 17.11 -15.75 -0.90
CA MET A 15 17.73 -15.09 -2.04
C MET A 15 19.21 -15.46 -2.17
N GLN A 16 19.93 -15.57 -1.05
CA GLN A 16 21.31 -16.03 -1.04
C GLN A 16 21.45 -17.44 -1.61
N GLN A 17 20.62 -18.40 -1.16
CA GLN A 17 20.62 -19.78 -1.69
C GLN A 17 20.32 -19.81 -3.19
N ARG A 18 19.31 -19.06 -3.65
CA ARG A 18 18.95 -18.97 -5.07
C ARG A 18 20.12 -18.46 -5.92
N TYR A 19 20.76 -17.37 -5.48
CA TYR A 19 21.85 -16.79 -6.25
C TYR A 19 23.09 -17.67 -6.26
N GLN A 20 23.34 -18.42 -5.17
CA GLN A 20 24.36 -19.46 -5.13
C GLN A 20 24.06 -20.58 -6.15
N CYS A 21 22.82 -21.06 -6.23
CA CYS A 21 22.42 -22.04 -7.25
C CYS A 21 22.58 -21.51 -8.69
N ALA A 22 22.46 -20.20 -8.90
CA ALA A 22 22.69 -19.54 -10.18
C ALA A 22 24.17 -19.21 -10.46
N ASN A 23 25.10 -19.61 -9.59
CA ASN A 23 26.53 -19.32 -9.68
C ASN A 23 26.86 -17.82 -9.80
N LEU A 24 26.07 -16.97 -9.15
CA LEU A 24 26.40 -15.55 -9.03
C LEU A 24 27.58 -15.37 -8.07
N PRO A 25 28.53 -14.47 -8.39
CA PRO A 25 29.63 -14.18 -7.48
C PRO A 25 29.12 -13.44 -6.24
N ASP A 26 29.75 -13.68 -5.08
CA ASP A 26 29.30 -13.18 -3.77
C ASP A 26 29.08 -11.65 -3.75
N PHE A 27 29.96 -10.87 -4.38
CA PHE A 27 29.80 -9.41 -4.43
C PHE A 27 28.51 -8.96 -5.15
N ALA A 28 28.07 -9.72 -6.17
CA ALA A 28 26.83 -9.43 -6.88
C ALA A 28 25.61 -9.81 -6.04
N VAL A 29 25.71 -10.88 -5.26
CA VAL A 29 24.70 -11.30 -4.29
C VAL A 29 24.53 -10.25 -3.19
N GLU A 30 25.63 -9.80 -2.59
CA GLU A 30 25.64 -8.75 -1.56
C GLU A 30 25.03 -7.45 -2.08
N THR A 31 25.41 -7.02 -3.28
CA THR A 31 24.88 -5.80 -3.91
C THR A 31 23.37 -5.89 -4.12
N LYS A 32 22.87 -7.03 -4.62
CA LYS A 32 21.43 -7.27 -4.83
C LYS A 32 20.66 -7.27 -3.52
N LEU A 33 21.17 -7.96 -2.49
CA LEU A 33 20.56 -8.02 -1.16
C LEU A 33 20.54 -6.64 -0.49
N ALA A 34 21.60 -5.85 -0.61
CA ALA A 34 21.65 -4.49 -0.05
C ALA A 34 20.59 -3.56 -0.66
N PHE A 35 20.38 -3.63 -1.98
CA PHE A 35 19.33 -2.87 -2.64
C PHE A 35 17.92 -3.28 -2.17
N GLN A 36 17.67 -4.60 -2.09
CA GLN A 36 16.41 -5.13 -1.59
C GLN A 36 16.15 -4.73 -0.13
N LYS A 37 17.20 -4.75 0.71
CA LYS A 37 17.13 -4.34 2.12
C LYS A 37 16.69 -2.88 2.25
N LYS A 38 17.30 -2.00 1.45
CA LYS A 38 16.94 -0.59 1.45
C LYS A 38 15.44 -0.37 1.20
N ILE A 39 14.88 -1.03 0.19
CA ILE A 39 13.45 -0.93 -0.14
C ILE A 39 12.59 -1.52 0.98
N PHE A 40 12.98 -2.67 1.53
CA PHE A 40 12.29 -3.27 2.67
C PHE A 40 12.25 -2.33 3.88
N ASP A 41 13.37 -1.66 4.19
CA ASP A 41 13.45 -0.70 5.29
C ASP A 41 12.59 0.54 5.05
N GLU A 42 12.52 1.03 3.80
CA GLU A 42 11.59 2.11 3.41
C GLU A 42 10.13 1.70 3.65
N HIS A 43 9.75 0.46 3.31
CA HIS A 43 8.41 -0.06 3.58
C HIS A 43 8.12 -0.14 5.09
N LEU A 44 9.09 -0.61 5.89
CA LEU A 44 8.93 -0.69 7.34
C LEU A 44 8.81 0.67 8.00
N ASP A 45 9.57 1.65 7.54
CA ASP A 45 9.49 2.99 8.09
C ASP A 45 8.09 3.59 7.84
N ARG A 46 7.53 3.40 6.64
CA ARG A 46 6.16 3.80 6.31
C ARG A 46 5.12 3.12 7.19
N GLU A 47 5.23 1.81 7.40
CA GLU A 47 4.35 1.07 8.31
C GLU A 47 4.46 1.57 9.76
N ARG A 48 5.67 1.92 10.23
CA ARG A 48 5.86 2.51 11.56
C ARG A 48 5.24 3.90 11.67
N GLN A 49 5.39 4.74 10.65
CA GLN A 49 4.76 6.06 10.60
C GLN A 49 3.23 5.94 10.66
N LEU A 50 2.65 4.98 9.92
CA LEU A 50 1.23 4.65 9.98
C LEU A 50 0.77 4.20 11.37
N CYS A 51 1.53 3.33 12.04
CA CYS A 51 1.22 2.91 13.41
C CYS A 51 1.16 4.10 14.35
N LYS A 52 2.17 4.99 14.30
CA LYS A 52 2.19 6.24 15.09
C LYS A 52 1.01 7.16 14.75
N ALA A 53 0.65 7.29 13.47
CA ALA A 53 -0.51 8.08 13.04
C ALA A 53 -1.83 7.46 13.53
N THR A 54 -1.94 6.13 13.54
CA THR A 54 -3.10 5.39 14.05
C THR A 54 -3.24 5.57 15.57
N GLU A 55 -2.15 5.40 16.32
CA GLU A 55 -2.13 5.62 17.78
C GLU A 55 -2.49 7.06 18.14
N SER A 56 -1.95 8.03 17.40
CA SER A 56 -2.28 9.45 17.57
C SER A 56 -3.76 9.74 17.28
N ALA A 57 -4.35 9.08 16.27
CA ALA A 57 -5.76 9.21 15.92
C ALA A 57 -6.68 8.56 16.97
N LEU A 58 -6.29 7.42 17.56
CA LEU A 58 -7.03 6.78 18.65
C LEU A 58 -7.05 7.65 19.92
N GLY A 59 -5.98 8.43 20.17
CA GLY A 59 -5.93 9.42 21.24
C GLY A 59 -6.84 10.65 21.05
N LEU A 60 -7.30 10.91 19.82
CA LEU A 60 -8.17 12.04 19.45
C LEU A 60 -9.68 11.70 19.47
N ASN A 61 -10.02 10.52 19.99
CA ASN A 61 -11.35 10.05 20.37
C ASN A 61 -12.37 9.71 19.27
N ALA A 62 -13.09 8.63 19.54
CA ALA A 62 -13.97 7.84 18.69
C ALA A 62 -15.29 8.50 18.22
N ASN A 63 -15.40 9.83 18.23
CA ASN A 63 -16.56 10.58 17.75
C ASN A 63 -16.20 11.81 16.91
N SER A 64 -14.91 12.02 16.65
CA SER A 64 -14.43 13.22 15.96
C SER A 64 -14.50 13.03 14.45
N GLN A 65 -15.71 13.12 13.87
CA GLN A 65 -15.85 13.38 12.44
C GLN A 65 -15.37 14.81 12.18
N TYR A 66 -14.15 14.97 11.68
CA TYR A 66 -13.63 16.29 11.33
C TYR A 66 -14.06 16.68 9.92
N PRO A 67 -14.96 17.66 9.74
CA PRO A 67 -15.38 18.11 8.43
C PRO A 67 -14.20 18.70 7.66
N ILE A 68 -13.99 18.22 6.42
CA ILE A 68 -12.97 18.77 5.49
C ILE A 68 -13.47 20.05 4.81
N ARG A 69 -14.78 20.34 4.93
CA ARG A 69 -15.39 21.57 4.43
C ARG A 69 -16.31 22.16 5.46
N GLU A 70 -15.83 23.19 6.15
CA GLU A 70 -16.40 24.55 6.16
C GLU A 70 -15.66 25.39 7.21
N GLY A 71 -15.28 26.63 6.81
CA GLY A 71 -15.11 27.75 7.74
C GLY A 71 -13.96 27.70 8.74
N ILE A 72 -12.91 28.47 8.43
CA ILE A 72 -12.12 29.30 9.37
C ILE A 72 -12.11 28.81 10.83
N SER A 73 -11.24 27.86 11.17
CA SER A 73 -10.89 27.59 12.58
C SER A 73 -9.39 27.34 12.71
N THR A 74 -8.78 28.12 13.59
CA THR A 74 -7.39 28.59 13.59
C THR A 74 -6.40 27.67 14.30
N SER A 75 -6.58 26.34 14.29
CA SER A 75 -5.66 25.44 15.01
C SER A 75 -5.20 24.18 14.27
N TRP A 76 -5.47 24.06 12.98
CA TRP A 76 -4.90 22.99 12.15
C TRP A 76 -4.03 23.60 11.05
N SER A 77 -2.86 23.03 10.78
CA SER A 77 -2.06 23.43 9.62
C SER A 77 -2.94 23.29 8.36
N PRO A 78 -3.30 24.38 7.67
CA PRO A 78 -4.23 24.36 6.53
C PRO A 78 -3.81 23.43 5.40
N VAL A 79 -2.52 23.07 5.40
CA VAL A 79 -1.84 22.17 4.47
C VAL A 79 -2.25 20.70 4.66
N LEU A 80 -2.80 20.29 5.81
CA LEU A 80 -3.16 18.88 6.09
C LEU A 80 -4.60 18.49 5.73
N VAL A 81 -5.50 19.48 5.59
CA VAL A 81 -6.93 19.27 5.30
C VAL A 81 -7.23 19.48 3.81
N THR A 82 -6.45 20.32 3.13
CA THR A 82 -6.56 20.57 1.68
C THR A 82 -5.89 19.48 0.81
N THR A 83 -5.03 18.65 1.40
CA THR A 83 -4.15 17.71 0.68
C THR A 83 -4.70 16.31 0.51
N THR A 84 -5.56 15.84 1.42
CA THR A 84 -6.03 14.45 1.43
C THR A 84 -7.04 14.13 0.32
N PHE A 85 -7.74 15.15 -0.22
CA PHE A 85 -8.81 14.97 -1.23
C PHE A 85 -8.81 16.06 -2.31
N ALA A 86 -7.64 16.40 -2.86
CA ALA A 86 -7.60 17.15 -4.11
C ALA A 86 -8.40 16.40 -5.20
N GLU A 87 -8.90 17.11 -6.22
CA GLU A 87 -9.68 16.50 -7.32
C GLU A 87 -8.94 15.34 -7.99
N HIS A 88 -7.61 15.29 -7.86
CA HIS A 88 -6.76 14.15 -8.19
C HIS A 88 -5.67 13.94 -7.14
N SER A 89 -5.77 12.92 -6.30
CA SER A 89 -4.73 12.56 -5.31
C SER A 89 -4.02 11.27 -5.67
N LEU A 90 -2.68 11.25 -5.56
CA LEU A 90 -1.85 10.07 -5.76
C LEU A 90 -1.33 9.52 -4.42
N TRP A 91 -1.27 8.21 -4.32
CA TRP A 91 -0.86 7.48 -3.12
C TRP A 91 0.06 6.32 -3.50
N GLU A 92 1.14 6.14 -2.74
CA GLU A 92 2.02 4.98 -2.85
C GLU A 92 1.64 3.94 -1.80
N LEU A 93 1.31 2.72 -2.23
CA LEU A 93 0.89 1.60 -1.39
C LEU A 93 2.07 0.64 -1.17
N THR A 94 2.34 0.27 0.09
CA THR A 94 3.40 -0.67 0.45
C THR A 94 2.97 -1.66 1.52
N SER A 95 3.60 -2.84 1.53
CA SER A 95 3.47 -3.81 2.63
C SER A 95 4.75 -4.63 2.76
N SER A 96 5.32 -4.69 3.98
CA SER A 96 6.46 -5.55 4.31
C SER A 96 6.06 -7.02 4.37
N LEU A 97 4.80 -7.33 4.70
CA LEU A 97 4.27 -8.70 4.73
C LEU A 97 4.29 -9.37 3.37
N LEU A 98 4.18 -8.60 2.28
CA LEU A 98 4.21 -9.14 0.92
C LEU A 98 5.51 -9.88 0.59
N TRP A 99 6.62 -9.50 1.22
CA TRP A 99 7.92 -10.13 1.03
C TRP A 99 7.92 -11.63 1.41
N ARG A 100 7.00 -12.07 2.28
CA ARG A 100 6.87 -13.48 2.68
C ARG A 100 6.27 -14.38 1.60
N TYR A 101 5.53 -13.82 0.63
CA TYR A 101 4.71 -14.62 -0.30
C TYR A 101 5.40 -14.94 -1.63
N PHE A 102 6.58 -14.38 -1.87
CA PHE A 102 7.28 -14.51 -3.16
C PHE A 102 8.60 -15.30 -3.04
N GLU A 103 8.75 -16.18 -2.06
CA GLU A 103 9.98 -16.95 -1.82
C GLU A 103 10.51 -17.69 -3.06
N GLY A 104 11.59 -17.19 -3.66
CA GLY A 104 12.21 -17.81 -4.83
C GLY A 104 11.55 -17.46 -6.16
N GLY A 105 10.67 -16.46 -6.20
CA GLY A 105 10.07 -15.93 -7.43
C GLY A 105 11.10 -15.43 -8.44
N LEU A 106 10.78 -15.53 -9.73
CA LEU A 106 11.55 -14.86 -10.80
C LEU A 106 11.43 -13.34 -10.71
N SER A 107 10.30 -12.87 -10.19
CA SER A 107 9.95 -11.48 -10.03
C SER A 107 11.04 -10.66 -9.30
N TRP A 108 11.74 -11.24 -8.33
CA TRP A 108 12.82 -10.55 -7.58
C TRP A 108 14.00 -10.07 -8.42
N ASP A 109 14.22 -10.69 -9.58
CA ASP A 109 15.31 -10.32 -10.49
C ASP A 109 14.93 -9.16 -11.42
N TYR A 110 13.65 -8.76 -11.44
CA TYR A 110 13.18 -7.63 -12.24
C TYR A 110 13.39 -6.30 -11.51
N PRO A 111 14.11 -5.32 -12.10
CA PRO A 111 14.38 -4.03 -11.46
C PRO A 111 13.14 -3.23 -11.04
N GLN A 112 12.01 -3.47 -11.72
CA GLN A 112 10.75 -2.81 -11.44
C GLN A 112 9.91 -3.54 -10.39
N TRP A 113 10.29 -4.78 -10.07
CA TRP A 113 9.54 -5.58 -9.13
C TRP A 113 9.89 -5.16 -7.70
N VAL A 114 8.91 -4.52 -7.09
CA VAL A 114 8.85 -4.21 -5.68
C VAL A 114 7.40 -4.48 -5.30
N PRO A 115 7.10 -5.05 -4.12
CA PRO A 115 5.75 -5.20 -3.63
C PRO A 115 5.16 -3.83 -3.24
N ARG A 116 4.94 -3.00 -4.26
CA ARG A 116 4.36 -1.67 -4.22
C ARG A 116 3.16 -1.62 -5.15
N GLY A 117 2.20 -0.78 -4.80
CA GLY A 117 1.11 -0.40 -5.65
C GLY A 117 0.96 1.11 -5.69
N VAL A 118 0.21 1.60 -6.65
CA VAL A 118 -0.17 3.00 -6.72
C VAL A 118 -1.68 3.08 -6.63
N MET A 119 -2.17 4.03 -5.84
CA MET A 119 -3.59 4.36 -5.79
C MET A 119 -3.80 5.80 -6.21
N ARG A 120 -4.77 6.03 -7.10
CA ARG A 120 -5.23 7.36 -7.47
C ARG A 120 -6.69 7.51 -7.08
N ILE A 121 -7.01 8.61 -6.42
CA ILE A 121 -8.39 9.01 -6.16
C ILE A 121 -8.68 10.21 -7.06
N GLN A 122 -9.69 10.09 -7.91
CA GLN A 122 -10.18 11.17 -8.77
C GLN A 122 -11.59 11.54 -8.32
N THR A 123 -11.81 12.80 -7.95
CA THR A 123 -13.10 13.32 -7.50
C THR A 123 -13.60 14.39 -8.45
N VAL A 124 -14.80 14.19 -9.00
CA VAL A 124 -15.50 15.14 -9.89
C VAL A 124 -16.92 15.32 -9.36
N SER A 125 -17.31 16.57 -9.06
CA SER A 125 -18.67 16.91 -8.61
C SER A 125 -19.20 16.04 -7.46
N ASN A 126 -18.39 15.85 -6.40
CA ASN A 126 -18.68 15.00 -5.22
C ASN A 126 -18.79 13.49 -5.51
N SER A 127 -18.37 13.05 -6.69
CA SER A 127 -18.28 11.63 -7.04
C SER A 127 -16.82 11.26 -7.25
N SER A 128 -16.39 10.16 -6.63
CA SER A 128 -15.01 9.72 -6.67
C SER A 128 -14.86 8.41 -7.44
N HIS A 129 -13.72 8.24 -8.08
CA HIS A 129 -13.22 7.00 -8.64
C HIS A 129 -11.89 6.68 -7.97
N ILE A 130 -11.73 5.43 -7.56
CA ILE A 130 -10.44 4.94 -7.07
C ILE A 130 -9.85 4.02 -8.12
N TYR A 131 -8.61 4.30 -8.48
CA TYR A 131 -7.79 3.46 -9.35
C TYR A 131 -6.68 2.84 -8.51
N PHE A 132 -6.46 1.55 -8.70
CA PHE A 132 -5.31 0.83 -8.14
C PHE A 132 -4.48 0.26 -9.27
N ASP A 133 -3.17 0.35 -9.13
CA ASP A 133 -2.21 -0.29 -10.02
C ASP A 133 -1.24 -1.15 -9.21
N PHE A 134 -1.22 -2.44 -9.53
CA PHE A 134 -0.34 -3.45 -8.92
C PHE A 134 0.38 -4.22 -10.04
N GLY A 135 1.53 -3.69 -10.46
CA GLY A 135 2.34 -4.27 -11.53
C GLY A 135 1.63 -4.22 -12.89
N VAL A 136 1.05 -5.35 -13.31
CA VAL A 136 0.35 -5.46 -14.60
C VAL A 136 -1.18 -5.51 -14.46
N ARG A 137 -1.70 -5.36 -13.23
CA ARG A 137 -3.14 -5.36 -12.96
C ARG A 137 -3.59 -3.99 -12.50
N THR A 138 -4.64 -3.52 -13.15
CA THR A 138 -5.26 -2.25 -12.85
C THR A 138 -6.70 -2.52 -12.42
N PHE A 139 -7.12 -1.86 -11.35
CA PHE A 139 -8.47 -1.98 -10.82
C PHE A 139 -9.09 -0.59 -10.75
N SER A 140 -10.39 -0.48 -11.00
CA SER A 140 -11.11 0.76 -10.79
C SER A 140 -12.48 0.53 -10.17
N THR A 141 -12.91 1.50 -9.37
CA THR A 141 -14.28 1.54 -8.88
C THR A 141 -15.21 2.21 -9.90
N GLN A 142 -16.50 1.87 -9.82
CA GLN A 142 -17.52 2.79 -10.31
C GLN A 142 -17.50 4.09 -9.49
N ARG A 143 -18.39 5.02 -9.82
CA ARG A 143 -18.60 6.24 -9.04
C ARG A 143 -19.00 5.87 -7.61
N ILE A 144 -18.17 6.25 -6.66
CA ILE A 144 -18.41 6.06 -5.23
C ILE A 144 -18.45 7.42 -4.52
N SER A 145 -19.00 7.42 -3.31
CA SER A 145 -18.92 8.55 -2.39
C SER A 145 -17.87 8.24 -1.35
N ILE A 146 -16.81 9.05 -1.34
CA ILE A 146 -15.80 9.02 -0.27
C ILE A 146 -16.19 10.10 0.73
N PRO A 147 -16.26 9.80 2.04
CA PRO A 147 -16.60 10.80 3.04
C PRO A 147 -15.58 11.94 3.00
N ALA A 148 -16.08 13.17 3.11
CA ALA A 148 -15.26 14.37 3.23
C ALA A 148 -14.69 14.52 4.64
N THR A 149 -14.35 13.42 5.31
CA THR A 149 -13.78 13.42 6.65
C THR A 149 -12.71 12.35 6.74
N VAL A 150 -11.62 12.66 7.46
CA VAL A 150 -10.69 11.62 7.91
C VAL A 150 -11.43 10.81 8.97
N SER A 151 -11.50 9.49 8.78
CA SER A 151 -12.22 8.59 9.67
C SER A 151 -11.45 7.28 9.77
N THR A 152 -11.25 6.81 11.00
CA THR A 152 -10.74 5.47 11.27
C THR A 152 -11.75 4.38 10.86
N GLN A 153 -12.99 4.76 10.53
CA GLN A 153 -13.97 3.83 10.02
C GLN A 153 -13.53 3.28 8.66
N THR A 154 -13.53 1.97 8.58
CA THR A 154 -13.25 1.23 7.36
C THR A 154 -14.46 1.29 6.43
N LEU A 155 -14.22 1.63 5.16
CA LEU A 155 -15.21 1.67 4.10
C LEU A 155 -14.95 0.52 3.14
N THR A 156 -15.98 -0.26 2.82
CA THR A 156 -15.88 -1.36 1.86
C THR A 156 -16.38 -0.90 0.49
N PHE A 157 -15.59 -1.14 -0.54
CA PHE A 157 -15.92 -0.84 -1.92
C PHE A 157 -15.65 -2.03 -2.83
N THR A 158 -16.22 -1.99 -4.03
CA THR A 158 -15.96 -2.97 -5.08
C THR A 158 -15.21 -2.30 -6.23
N ALA A 159 -14.13 -2.94 -6.69
CA ALA A 159 -13.38 -2.55 -7.88
C ALA A 159 -13.42 -3.66 -8.93
N GLN A 160 -13.38 -3.28 -10.20
CA GLN A 160 -13.27 -4.18 -11.33
C GLN A 160 -11.82 -4.22 -11.83
N CYS A 161 -11.28 -5.42 -12.05
CA CYS A 161 -10.00 -5.61 -12.73
C CYS A 161 -10.17 -5.40 -14.24
N HIS A 162 -9.39 -4.51 -14.84
CA HIS A 162 -9.47 -4.22 -16.27
C HIS A 162 -8.98 -5.38 -17.15
N GLN A 163 -8.05 -6.18 -16.64
CA GLN A 163 -7.44 -7.28 -17.38
C GLN A 163 -8.30 -8.55 -17.38
N THR A 164 -9.03 -8.82 -16.29
CA THR A 164 -9.81 -10.06 -16.13
C THR A 164 -11.31 -9.85 -16.10
N GLY A 165 -11.78 -8.60 -15.92
CA GLY A 165 -13.19 -8.27 -15.69
C GLY A 165 -13.72 -8.68 -14.32
N ALA A 166 -12.90 -9.32 -13.47
CA ALA A 166 -13.30 -9.79 -12.15
C ALA A 166 -13.56 -8.62 -11.19
N ASN A 167 -14.62 -8.76 -10.38
CA ASN A 167 -14.91 -7.83 -9.30
C ASN A 167 -14.26 -8.30 -8.00
N ILE A 168 -13.71 -7.35 -7.26
CA ILE A 168 -13.05 -7.59 -5.99
C ILE A 168 -13.57 -6.60 -4.96
N ASN A 169 -13.72 -7.04 -3.72
CA ASN A 169 -14.02 -6.15 -2.62
C ASN A 169 -12.71 -5.76 -1.94
N PHE A 170 -12.62 -4.49 -1.56
CA PHE A 170 -11.51 -3.96 -0.79
C PHE A 170 -12.03 -3.00 0.27
N ASP A 171 -11.23 -2.84 1.30
CA ASP A 171 -11.54 -1.99 2.42
C ASP A 171 -10.54 -0.83 2.47
N ILE A 172 -11.01 0.37 2.77
CA ILE A 172 -10.18 1.57 2.86
C ILE A 172 -10.50 2.37 4.12
N ALA A 173 -9.48 2.83 4.84
CA ALA A 173 -9.62 3.73 5.97
C ALA A 173 -8.64 4.89 5.81
N PHE A 174 -9.16 6.12 5.86
CA PHE A 174 -8.35 7.33 5.74
C PHE A 174 -7.89 7.77 7.13
N LEU A 175 -6.58 7.93 7.27
CA LEU A 175 -5.96 8.25 8.55
C LEU A 175 -5.36 9.65 8.52
N ALA A 176 -5.01 10.14 9.70
CA ALA A 176 -4.32 11.43 9.84
C ALA A 176 -2.99 11.43 9.09
N GLN A 177 -2.46 12.63 8.84
CA GLN A 177 -1.12 12.84 8.26
C GLN A 177 -0.93 12.29 6.83
N GLY A 178 -2.01 12.22 6.04
CA GLY A 178 -1.92 11.78 4.65
C GLY A 178 -1.59 10.29 4.54
N PHE A 179 -2.10 9.48 5.46
CA PHE A 179 -2.01 8.02 5.41
C PHE A 179 -3.36 7.39 5.08
N VAL A 180 -3.31 6.24 4.44
CA VAL A 180 -4.47 5.41 4.16
C VAL A 180 -4.13 3.95 4.45
N LYS A 181 -5.07 3.21 5.03
CA LYS A 181 -5.00 1.75 5.08
C LYS A 181 -5.90 1.19 4.00
N VAL A 182 -5.37 0.24 3.24
CA VAL A 182 -6.13 -0.48 2.23
C VAL A 182 -6.02 -1.97 2.52
N GLN A 183 -7.14 -2.65 2.77
CA GLN A 183 -7.15 -4.11 2.79
C GLN A 183 -7.65 -4.63 1.45
N PHE A 184 -6.83 -5.46 0.81
CA PHE A 184 -7.05 -5.90 -0.55
C PHE A 184 -6.86 -7.42 -0.64
N PRO A 185 -7.62 -8.15 -1.48
CA PRO A 185 -7.44 -9.60 -1.58
C PRO A 185 -6.05 -9.94 -2.12
N ALA A 186 -5.29 -10.73 -1.38
CA ALA A 186 -3.87 -10.87 -1.68
C ALA A 186 -3.59 -11.55 -3.04
N LEU A 187 -4.45 -12.48 -3.46
CA LEU A 187 -4.47 -13.10 -4.80
C LEU A 187 -4.56 -12.11 -5.98
N THR A 188 -5.05 -10.90 -5.71
CA THR A 188 -5.27 -9.88 -6.73
C THR A 188 -4.03 -9.01 -6.91
N VAL A 189 -3.26 -8.81 -5.83
CA VAL A 189 -2.00 -8.05 -5.76
C VAL A 189 -0.79 -8.92 -6.07
N VAL A 190 -0.75 -10.11 -5.47
CA VAL A 190 0.31 -11.10 -5.64
C VAL A 190 -0.03 -11.95 -6.85
N GLN A 191 0.71 -11.76 -7.95
CA GLN A 191 0.64 -12.68 -9.07
C GLN A 191 1.57 -13.86 -8.82
N PRO A 192 1.10 -15.10 -9.04
CA PRO A 192 1.98 -16.25 -8.98
C PRO A 192 3.02 -16.16 -10.10
N ASP A 193 4.28 -16.31 -9.73
CA ASP A 193 5.36 -16.65 -10.66
C ASP A 193 5.91 -18.05 -10.31
N LEU A 194 6.98 -18.48 -10.98
CA LEU A 194 7.59 -19.81 -10.75
C LEU A 194 8.13 -20.03 -9.33
N GLY A 195 8.10 -19.02 -8.46
CA GLY A 195 8.52 -19.15 -7.06
C GLY A 195 7.55 -18.53 -6.05
N CYS A 196 6.26 -18.41 -6.35
CA CYS A 196 5.30 -18.12 -5.28
C CYS A 196 4.99 -19.39 -4.46
N ARG A 197 5.38 -19.41 -3.17
CA ARG A 197 5.27 -20.58 -2.27
C ARG A 197 3.82 -21.06 -2.06
N SER A 198 2.89 -20.11 -1.99
CA SER A 198 1.45 -20.33 -1.96
C SER A 198 0.79 -18.95 -1.95
N LEU A 199 -0.26 -18.75 -2.75
CA LEU A 199 -0.95 -17.48 -2.72
C LEU A 199 -1.79 -17.36 -1.44
N PRO A 200 -1.60 -16.32 -0.62
CA PRO A 200 -2.43 -16.08 0.55
C PRO A 200 -3.90 -15.91 0.15
N VAL A 201 -4.78 -16.66 0.84
CA VAL A 201 -6.24 -16.51 0.71
C VAL A 201 -6.74 -15.34 1.56
N THR A 202 -5.96 -14.93 2.56
CA THR A 202 -6.29 -13.81 3.44
C THR A 202 -6.05 -12.47 2.74
N PRO A 203 -6.89 -11.45 3.00
CA PRO A 203 -6.59 -10.08 2.60
C PRO A 203 -5.24 -9.62 3.14
N ILE A 204 -4.54 -8.78 2.37
CA ILE A 204 -3.33 -8.09 2.81
C ILE A 204 -3.68 -6.66 3.22
N GLU A 205 -3.06 -6.19 4.28
CA GLU A 205 -3.08 -4.77 4.64
C GLU A 205 -1.92 -4.07 3.94
N LEU A 206 -2.27 -3.03 3.18
CA LEU A 206 -1.36 -2.12 2.49
C LEU A 206 -1.42 -0.77 3.20
N THR A 207 -0.24 -0.21 3.43
CA THR A 207 -0.06 1.16 3.93
C THR A 207 0.09 2.08 2.74
N GLY A 208 -0.80 3.05 2.60
CA GLY A 208 -0.71 4.09 1.58
C GLY A 208 -0.22 5.42 2.16
N MET A 209 0.71 6.06 1.46
CA MET A 209 1.22 7.40 1.77
C MET A 209 0.87 8.36 0.64
N TRP A 210 0.34 9.53 0.97
CA TRP A 210 0.00 10.55 -0.02
C TRP A 210 1.27 11.10 -0.69
N MET A 211 1.26 11.12 -2.02
CA MET A 211 2.41 11.53 -2.84
C MET A 211 2.25 12.93 -3.44
N GLY A 212 1.06 13.52 -3.36
CA GLY A 212 0.75 14.81 -3.97
C GLY A 212 -0.50 14.78 -4.86
N PRO A 213 -0.90 15.95 -5.37
CA PRO A 213 -1.89 16.04 -6.42
C PRO A 213 -1.33 15.52 -7.76
N VAL A 214 -2.21 15.09 -8.66
CA VAL A 214 -1.87 14.80 -10.06
C VAL A 214 -2.37 15.95 -10.93
N GLU A 215 -1.47 16.60 -11.66
CA GLU A 215 -1.79 17.64 -12.65
C GLU A 215 -2.45 17.06 -13.91
#